data_AF-A0A654ZLJ3-F1
#
_entry.id   AF-A0A654ZLJ3-F1
#
_cell.length_a   1.000
_cell.length_b   1.000
_cell.length_c   1.000
_cell.angle_alpha   90.00
_cell.angle_beta   90.00
_cell.angle_gamma   90.00
#
_symmetry.space_group_name_H-M   'P 1'
#
loop_
_entity.id
_entity.type
_entity.pdbx_description
1 polymer ?
#
loop_
_entity_poly.entity_id
_entity_poly.type
_entity_poly.pdbx_seq_one_letter_code
_entity_poly.pdbx_strand_id
1 'polypeptide(L)'
;MYARVSSADQKPDLDRQVARVTAWATTEQIAVDKVVTEVGSALNGHRRKFLALLRDPSVKRIVVEHRDRFCRFGSEYVEAALAAQGRELVVVDSAEVDDDLVRDMTEILTSMCARLYGKRAAQNRAKRALAAAAEESEAA
;
A
#
# COMPACT_ATOMS: atom_id res chain seq x y z
N MET A 1 1.12 14.56 -2.39
CA MET A 1 0.15 13.56 -1.94
C MET A 1 0.23 12.31 -2.83
N TYR A 2 0.21 11.12 -2.23
CA TYR A 2 0.11 9.85 -2.94
C TYR A 2 -1.09 9.05 -2.43
N ALA A 3 -1.90 8.55 -3.36
CA ALA A 3 -3.09 7.76 -3.09
C ALA A 3 -3.05 6.46 -3.92
N ARG A 4 -3.50 5.36 -3.33
CA ARG A 4 -3.37 4.01 -3.89
C ARG A 4 -4.61 3.18 -3.56
N VAL A 5 -5.06 2.41 -4.54
CA VAL A 5 -5.96 1.26 -4.32
C VAL A 5 -5.38 0.02 -4.98
N SER A 6 -5.74 -1.17 -4.51
CA SER A 6 -5.14 -2.42 -4.99
C SER A 6 -5.65 -2.85 -6.36
N SER A 7 -6.90 -2.56 -6.68
CA SER A 7 -7.55 -3.03 -7.91
C SER A 7 -8.41 -1.97 -8.60
N ALA A 8 -8.70 -2.17 -9.88
CA ALA A 8 -9.36 -1.16 -10.72
C ALA A 8 -10.83 -0.92 -10.34
N ASP A 9 -11.49 -1.91 -9.75
CA ASP A 9 -12.83 -1.83 -9.14
C ASP A 9 -12.87 -0.88 -7.94
N GLN A 10 -11.76 -0.69 -7.23
CA GLN A 10 -11.64 0.26 -6.13
C GLN A 10 -11.34 1.70 -6.59
N LYS A 11 -11.23 1.97 -7.91
CA LYS A 11 -10.95 3.33 -8.42
C LYS A 11 -11.82 4.44 -7.82
N PRO A 12 -13.13 4.27 -7.59
CA PRO A 12 -13.95 5.30 -6.97
C PRO A 12 -13.48 5.70 -5.55
N ASP A 13 -12.73 4.84 -4.87
CA ASP A 13 -12.19 5.14 -3.55
C ASP A 13 -10.93 6.01 -3.59
N LEU A 14 -10.20 6.05 -4.72
CA LEU A 14 -9.05 6.96 -4.88
C LEU A 14 -9.47 8.42 -4.69
N ASP A 15 -10.59 8.83 -5.28
CA ASP A 15 -11.07 10.21 -5.19
C ASP A 15 -11.50 10.54 -3.76
N ARG A 16 -12.08 9.57 -3.04
CA ARG A 16 -12.46 9.73 -1.63
C ARG A 16 -11.23 9.86 -0.73
N GLN A 17 -10.22 9.01 -0.96
CA GLN A 17 -8.94 9.09 -0.26
C GLN A 17 -8.25 10.44 -0.51
N VAL A 18 -8.18 10.89 -1.76
CA VAL A 18 -7.63 12.21 -2.09
C VAL A 18 -8.40 13.33 -1.37
N ALA A 19 -9.74 13.26 -1.34
CA ALA A 19 -10.56 14.25 -0.66
C ALA A 19 -10.28 14.29 0.86
N ARG A 20 -10.22 13.13 1.52
CA ARG A 20 -9.92 13.04 2.96
C ARG A 20 -8.53 13.59 3.30
N VAL A 21 -7.51 13.19 2.54
CA VAL A 21 -6.13 13.70 2.74
C VAL A 21 -6.04 15.19 2.42
N THR A 22 -6.80 15.70 1.45
CA THR A 22 -6.80 17.12 1.10
C THR A 22 -7.45 17.95 2.20
N ALA A 23 -8.55 17.48 2.78
CA ALA A 23 -9.19 18.12 3.92
C ALA A 23 -8.24 18.20 5.12
N TRP A 24 -7.58 17.08 5.44
CA TRP A 24 -6.55 17.03 6.49
C TRP A 24 -5.39 18.00 6.21
N ALA A 25 -4.83 18.00 4.99
CA ALA A 25 -3.72 18.88 4.64
C ALA A 25 -4.09 20.36 4.74
N THR A 26 -5.35 20.70 4.43
CA THR A 26 -5.89 22.06 4.61
C THR A 26 -5.92 22.47 6.08
N THR A 27 -6.36 21.57 6.98
CA THR A 27 -6.37 21.80 8.43
C THR A 27 -4.96 22.00 8.98
N GLU A 28 -4.00 21.19 8.52
CA GLU A 28 -2.58 21.27 8.93
C GLU A 28 -1.79 22.38 8.22
N GLN A 29 -2.45 23.18 7.36
CA GLN A 29 -1.83 24.24 6.56
C GLN A 29 -0.66 23.73 5.68
N ILE A 30 -0.75 22.48 5.23
CA ILE A 30 0.21 21.86 4.32
C ILE A 30 -0.27 22.05 2.88
N ALA A 31 0.49 22.79 2.08
CA ALA A 31 0.22 22.93 0.66
C ALA A 31 0.43 21.59 -0.07
N VAL A 32 -0.51 21.23 -0.95
CA VAL A 32 -0.41 20.03 -1.80
C VAL A 32 -0.01 20.44 -3.22
N ASP A 33 1.26 20.32 -3.55
CA ASP A 33 1.78 20.70 -4.88
C ASP A 33 1.34 19.74 -5.99
N LYS A 34 1.17 18.45 -5.63
CA LYS A 34 0.88 17.39 -6.59
C LYS A 34 0.12 16.25 -5.94
N VAL A 35 -0.90 15.77 -6.64
CA VAL A 35 -1.64 14.54 -6.31
C VAL A 35 -1.23 13.44 -7.29
N VAL A 36 -0.79 12.31 -6.76
CA VAL A 36 -0.43 11.13 -7.55
C VAL A 36 -1.30 9.97 -7.11
N THR A 37 -2.16 9.48 -8.00
CA THR A 37 -3.01 8.32 -7.78
C THR A 37 -2.51 7.11 -8.56
N GLU A 38 -2.56 5.92 -7.98
CA GLU A 38 -2.12 4.69 -8.65
C GLU A 38 -3.00 3.49 -8.28
N VAL A 39 -3.26 2.62 -9.25
CA VAL A 39 -3.93 1.33 -9.01
C VAL A 39 -2.86 0.25 -9.04
N GLY A 40 -2.78 -0.52 -7.97
CA GLY A 40 -1.89 -1.67 -7.83
C GLY A 40 -1.69 -2.05 -6.37
N SER A 41 -1.43 -3.35 -6.17
CA SER A 41 -1.08 -3.92 -4.87
C SER A 41 0.07 -3.17 -4.20
N ALA A 42 -0.02 -3.02 -2.87
CA ALA A 42 1.03 -2.43 -2.05
C ALA A 42 2.32 -3.28 -2.05
N LEU A 43 2.21 -4.58 -2.40
CA LEU A 43 3.32 -5.51 -2.56
C LEU A 43 4.04 -5.36 -3.92
N ASN A 44 3.47 -4.62 -4.86
CA ASN A 44 4.07 -4.41 -6.16
C ASN A 44 5.22 -3.38 -6.07
N GLY A 45 6.45 -3.87 -6.03
CA GLY A 45 7.68 -3.07 -6.07
C GLY A 45 7.97 -2.36 -7.40
N HIS A 46 7.12 -2.53 -8.42
CA HIS A 46 7.25 -1.92 -9.74
C HIS A 46 6.16 -0.88 -10.06
N ARG A 47 5.43 -0.38 -9.05
CA ARG A 47 4.47 0.73 -9.17
C ARG A 47 5.16 1.96 -9.77
N ARG A 48 4.85 2.26 -11.04
CA ARG A 48 5.61 3.25 -11.85
C ARG A 48 5.51 4.66 -11.28
N LYS A 49 4.31 5.08 -10.84
CA LYS A 49 4.12 6.44 -10.32
C LYS A 49 4.73 6.57 -8.93
N PHE A 50 4.59 5.55 -8.08
CA PHE A 50 5.27 5.47 -6.79
C PHE A 50 6.79 5.57 -6.92
N LEU A 51 7.40 4.75 -7.77
CA LEU A 51 8.85 4.80 -8.01
C LEU A 51 9.31 6.13 -8.60
N ALA A 52 8.52 6.74 -9.49
CA ALA A 52 8.83 8.07 -10.02
C ALA A 52 8.85 9.13 -8.90
N LEU A 53 7.94 9.05 -7.94
CA LEU A 53 7.86 9.95 -6.80
C LEU A 53 9.05 9.79 -5.84
N LEU A 54 9.48 8.55 -5.59
CA LEU A 54 10.66 8.28 -4.77
C LEU A 54 11.96 8.73 -5.44
N ARG A 55 12.06 8.61 -6.77
CA ARG A 55 13.24 9.00 -7.56
C ARG A 55 13.38 10.51 -7.75
N ASP A 56 12.31 11.26 -7.60
CA ASP A 56 12.33 12.72 -7.77
C ASP A 56 12.89 13.40 -6.50
N PRO A 57 14.09 14.01 -6.55
CA PRO A 57 14.71 14.64 -5.39
C PRO A 57 14.07 15.99 -5.01
N SER A 58 13.21 16.55 -5.88
CA SER A 58 12.47 17.78 -5.59
C SER A 58 11.33 17.53 -4.60
N VAL A 59 10.82 16.30 -4.52
CA VAL A 59 9.75 15.93 -3.59
C VAL A 59 10.29 15.86 -2.16
N LYS A 60 10.01 16.89 -1.36
CA LYS A 60 10.45 16.96 0.06
C LYS A 60 9.55 16.25 1.03
N ARG A 61 8.25 16.19 0.75
CA ARG A 61 7.25 15.57 1.62
C ARG A 61 6.30 14.68 0.81
N ILE A 62 6.07 13.47 1.30
CA ILE A 62 5.11 12.53 0.74
C ILE A 62 4.01 12.35 1.76
N VAL A 63 2.79 12.80 1.44
CA VAL A 63 1.62 12.59 2.29
C VAL A 63 0.81 11.41 1.75
N VAL A 64 0.53 10.44 2.61
CA VAL A 64 -0.34 9.28 2.34
C VAL A 64 -1.42 9.20 3.41
N GLU A 65 -2.57 8.61 3.09
CA GLU A 65 -3.64 8.41 4.08
C GLU A 65 -3.20 7.44 5.17
N HIS A 66 -2.88 6.21 4.78
CA HIS A 66 -2.40 5.14 5.66
C HIS A 66 -1.06 4.60 5.17
N ARG A 67 -0.31 3.95 6.06
CA ARG A 67 1.04 3.43 5.77
C ARG A 67 1.04 2.31 4.71
N ASP A 68 0.00 1.47 4.67
CA ASP A 68 -0.16 0.41 3.66
C ASP A 68 -0.37 0.99 2.24
N ARG A 69 -0.93 2.20 2.13
CA ARG A 69 -1.06 2.92 0.84
C ARG A 69 0.32 3.27 0.28
N PHE A 70 1.28 3.50 1.16
CA PHE A 70 2.68 3.67 0.79
C PHE A 70 3.31 2.33 0.40
N CYS A 71 3.44 1.39 1.35
CA CYS A 71 3.99 0.04 1.15
C CYS A 71 3.40 -0.91 2.19
N ARG A 72 3.11 -2.18 1.82
CA ARG A 72 2.65 -3.18 2.81
C ARG A 72 3.75 -3.59 3.80
N PHE A 73 4.99 -3.64 3.32
CA PHE A 73 6.17 -3.94 4.13
C PHE A 73 7.33 -3.02 3.78
N GLY A 74 8.24 -2.83 4.73
CA GLY A 74 9.49 -2.08 4.52
C GLY A 74 9.28 -0.57 4.37
N SER A 75 8.13 -0.06 4.78
CA SER A 75 7.85 1.38 4.78
C SER A 75 8.85 2.15 5.64
N GLU A 76 9.28 1.56 6.74
CA GLU A 76 10.24 2.05 7.72
C GLU A 76 11.64 2.21 7.10
N TYR A 77 12.04 1.26 6.26
CA TYR A 77 13.33 1.33 5.55
C TYR A 77 13.33 2.45 4.52
N VAL A 78 12.22 2.61 3.79
CA VAL A 78 12.08 3.68 2.80
C VAL A 78 11.96 5.03 3.49
N GLU A 79 11.24 5.13 4.60
CA GLU A 79 11.12 6.32 5.43
C GLU A 79 12.49 6.75 5.98
N ALA A 80 13.29 5.81 6.51
CA ALA A 80 14.66 6.09 6.94
C ALA A 80 15.54 6.60 5.78
N ALA A 81 15.40 6.02 4.59
CA ALA A 81 16.14 6.46 3.40
C ALA A 81 15.71 7.87 2.92
N LEU A 82 14.42 8.20 3.03
CA LEU A 82 13.89 9.54 2.76
C LEU A 82 14.43 10.54 3.79
N ALA A 83 14.39 10.19 5.07
CA ALA A 83 14.89 11.04 6.15
C ALA A 83 16.38 11.37 5.99
N ALA A 84 17.19 10.40 5.57
CA ALA A 84 18.61 10.61 5.24
C ALA A 84 18.85 11.63 4.11
N GLN A 85 17.83 11.88 3.28
CA GLN A 85 17.85 12.87 2.19
C GLN A 85 17.16 14.20 2.59
N GLY A 86 16.78 14.36 3.86
CA GLY A 86 15.99 15.51 4.32
C GLY A 86 14.57 15.52 3.74
N ARG A 87 14.00 14.34 3.50
CA ARG A 87 12.64 14.15 2.98
C ARG A 87 11.79 13.45 4.03
N GLU A 88 10.49 13.71 4.00
CA GLU A 88 9.55 13.28 5.03
C GLU A 88 8.42 12.45 4.43
N LEU A 89 8.08 11.33 5.10
CA LEU A 89 6.83 10.61 4.88
C LEU A 89 5.84 11.05 5.98
N VAL A 90 4.67 11.52 5.58
CA VAL A 90 3.59 11.90 6.49
C VAL A 90 2.42 10.95 6.27
N VAL A 91 2.03 10.26 7.33
CA VAL A 91 0.88 9.36 7.36
C VAL A 91 -0.24 10.06 8.11
N VAL A 92 -1.37 10.28 7.45
CA VAL A 92 -2.51 11.02 8.02
C VAL A 92 -3.19 10.25 9.13
N ASP A 93 -3.43 8.96 8.88
CA ASP A 93 -4.05 8.06 9.83
C ASP A 93 -3.18 6.81 10.01
N SER A 94 -2.71 6.62 11.24
CA SER A 94 -1.84 5.51 11.62
C SER A 94 -2.58 4.18 11.73
N ALA A 95 -3.91 4.17 11.73
CA ALA A 95 -4.68 2.92 11.71
C ALA A 95 -4.39 2.17 10.41
N GLU A 96 -4.06 0.88 10.50
CA GLU A 96 -4.03 0.02 9.33
C GLU A 96 -5.46 -0.28 8.88
N VAL A 97 -5.67 -0.26 7.56
CA VAL A 97 -6.95 -0.65 6.97
C VAL A 97 -6.83 -2.09 6.49
N ASP A 98 -7.76 -2.95 6.92
CA ASP A 98 -7.77 -4.37 6.57
C ASP A 98 -8.38 -4.68 5.20
N ASP A 99 -8.79 -3.65 4.44
CA ASP A 99 -9.53 -3.79 3.19
C ASP A 99 -8.74 -4.54 2.10
N ASP A 100 -7.41 -4.46 2.14
CA ASP A 100 -6.51 -5.16 1.24
C ASP A 100 -5.79 -6.37 1.90
N LEU A 101 -5.96 -6.62 3.20
CA LEU A 101 -5.16 -7.60 3.95
C LEU A 101 -5.26 -9.02 3.40
N VAL A 102 -6.49 -9.51 3.18
CA VAL A 102 -6.73 -10.86 2.63
C VAL A 102 -6.14 -10.98 1.23
N ARG A 103 -6.23 -9.92 0.44
CA ARG A 103 -5.70 -9.88 -0.93
C ARG A 103 -4.17 -9.94 -0.91
N ASP A 104 -3.53 -9.12 -0.10
CA ASP A 104 -2.08 -9.09 0.04
C ASP A 104 -1.55 -10.45 0.54
N MET A 105 -2.20 -11.04 1.55
CA MET A 105 -1.84 -12.38 2.02
C MET A 105 -2.01 -13.45 0.93
N THR A 106 -3.07 -13.35 0.12
CA THR A 106 -3.28 -14.25 -1.03
C THR A 106 -2.16 -14.10 -2.06
N GLU A 107 -1.72 -12.88 -2.37
CA GLU A 107 -0.64 -12.61 -3.31
C GLU A 107 0.70 -13.17 -2.81
N ILE A 108 1.04 -12.94 -1.54
CA ILE A 108 2.27 -13.44 -0.91
C ILE A 108 2.30 -14.96 -0.95
N LEU A 109 1.25 -15.61 -0.45
CA LEU A 109 1.17 -17.07 -0.40
C LEU A 109 1.16 -17.67 -1.80
N THR A 110 0.50 -17.04 -2.77
CA THR A 110 0.52 -17.50 -4.16
C THR A 110 1.93 -17.42 -4.74
N SER A 111 2.64 -16.31 -4.51
CA SER A 111 4.04 -16.13 -4.95
C SER A 111 4.96 -17.19 -4.35
N MET A 112 4.86 -17.43 -3.04
CA MET A 112 5.63 -18.47 -2.34
C MET A 112 5.27 -19.88 -2.84
N CYS A 113 3.99 -20.20 -2.97
CA CYS A 113 3.54 -21.51 -3.47
C CYS A 113 3.96 -21.74 -4.93
N ALA A 114 4.02 -20.71 -5.76
CA ALA A 114 4.48 -20.83 -7.14
C ALA A 114 5.97 -21.22 -7.21
N ARG A 115 6.78 -20.70 -6.28
CA ARG A 115 8.21 -21.03 -6.16
C ARG A 115 8.43 -22.43 -5.58
N LEU A 116 7.64 -22.82 -4.58
CA LEU A 116 7.79 -24.11 -3.89
C LEU A 116 7.18 -25.29 -4.67
N TYR A 117 6.03 -25.07 -5.31
CA TYR A 117 5.19 -26.16 -5.84
C TYR A 117 4.80 -25.98 -7.31
N GLY A 118 5.32 -24.95 -7.98
CA GLY A 118 5.00 -24.62 -9.36
C GLY A 118 3.70 -23.82 -9.52
N LYS A 119 3.65 -23.03 -10.60
CA LYS A 119 2.58 -22.05 -10.88
C LYS A 119 1.17 -22.67 -10.92
N ARG A 120 1.04 -23.89 -11.48
CA ARG A 120 -0.26 -24.56 -11.68
C ARG A 120 -0.98 -24.86 -10.36
N ALA A 121 -0.24 -25.13 -9.30
CA ALA A 121 -0.82 -25.49 -8.01
C ALA A 121 -0.81 -24.35 -6.98
N ALA A 122 -0.18 -23.22 -7.33
CA ALA A 122 0.07 -22.12 -6.41
C ALA A 122 -1.20 -21.49 -5.85
N GLN A 123 -2.14 -21.13 -6.74
CA GLN A 123 -3.37 -20.46 -6.35
C GLN A 123 -4.25 -21.33 -5.45
N ASN A 124 -4.43 -22.60 -5.81
CA ASN A 124 -5.23 -23.53 -5.01
C ASN A 124 -4.60 -23.81 -3.65
N ARG A 125 -3.26 -23.91 -3.58
CA ARG A 125 -2.55 -24.07 -2.30
C ARG A 125 -2.64 -22.84 -1.41
N ALA A 126 -2.45 -21.65 -1.96
CA ALA A 126 -2.58 -20.39 -1.22
C ALA A 126 -4.00 -20.23 -0.64
N LYS A 127 -5.04 -20.50 -1.44
CA LYS A 127 -6.43 -20.47 -0.96
C LYS A 127 -6.69 -21.45 0.18
N ARG A 128 -6.20 -22.69 0.08
CA ARG A 128 -6.35 -23.68 1.16
C ARG A 128 -5.61 -23.27 2.43
N ALA A 129 -4.41 -22.70 2.31
CA ALA A 129 -3.66 -22.21 3.47
C ALA A 129 -4.41 -21.06 4.17
N LEU A 130 -5.00 -20.13 3.40
CA LEU A 130 -5.82 -19.06 3.95
C LEU A 130 -7.09 -19.57 4.62
N ALA A 131 -7.80 -20.52 3.99
CA ALA A 131 -9.00 -21.11 4.57
C ALA A 131 -8.71 -21.80 5.91
N ALA A 132 -7.63 -22.59 5.98
CA ALA A 132 -7.20 -23.23 7.22
C ALA A 132 -6.88 -22.22 8.33
N ALA A 133 -6.21 -21.10 7.99
CA ALA A 133 -5.90 -20.04 8.95
C ALA A 133 -7.15 -19.27 9.42
N ALA A 134 -8.19 -19.17 8.59
CA ALA A 134 -9.45 -18.52 8.96
C ALA A 134 -10.30 -19.41 9.88
N GLU A 135 -10.34 -20.72 9.64
CA GLU A 135 -11.09 -21.69 10.46
C GLU A 135 -10.55 -21.78 11.90
N GLU A 136 -9.24 -21.60 12.12
CA GLU A 136 -8.65 -21.55 13.47
C GLU A 136 -9.10 -20.32 14.29
N SER A 137 -9.51 -19.23 13.62
CA SER A 137 -9.96 -18.00 14.30
C SER A 137 -11.44 -18.05 14.73
N GLU A 138 -12.26 -18.94 14.18
CA GLU A 138 -13.67 -19.12 14.58
C GLU A 138 -13.83 -20.13 15.74
N ALA A 139 -12.77 -20.89 16.05
CA ALA A 139 -12.75 -21.90 17.12
C ALA A 139 -12.15 -21.39 18.45
N ALA A 140 -11.71 -20.12 18.51
CA ALA A 140 -11.09 -19.46 19.66
C ALA A 140 -11.97 -18.31 20.19
#